data_AF-A0A662TZ10-F1
#
_entry.id   AF-A0A662TZ10-F1
#
_cell.length_a   1.000
_cell.length_b   1.000
_cell.length_c   1.000
_cell.angle_alpha   90.00
_cell.angle_beta   90.00
_cell.angle_gamma   90.00
#
_symmetry.space_group_name_H-M   'P 1'
#
loop_
_entity.id
_entity.type
_entity.pdbx_description
1 polymer ?
#
loop_
_entity_poly.entity_id
_entity_poly.type
_entity_poly.pdbx_seq_one_letter_code
_entity_poly.pdbx_strand_id
1 'polypeptide(L)'
;MEPSWSYSIRFDGKDQVLVVDCTSINETPSLVESEKCMAEILAMLVKEPDTDRIILSELVETEYDKPQVFWLKEIAQVIEDTRYWPKRKTKPEEMRVKGEACKKCYAERLQTITNVLDDQLYKDPVAAYIMIRILLEEEYKALEREETDQCLDCRSYYIKNCLQPLNKIFNASKFFQEISMRLHLLKPEERKIYQEFFPSLSRPYFSTSRILQTRPTNLDLLQRYQVGDAKVEIYQHKTKPEFLYFILPAEYELTNKQFYIINEARKRLLRIDPTKIDFTDTERVIKYFTRICRRMVTEASTDLGMSIDIEEVNYLSKILAKYTAGMGITEVLLQDEKVTDVYINSPISENPLYIVHRDYGECATNIYLTQGDVESLISRFRARSGRPFSEAVPIMDLEIP
;
A
#
# COMPACT_ATOMS: atom_id res chain seq x y z
N MET A 1 -26.00 -3.82 -11.01
CA MET A 1 -24.68 -3.63 -11.66
C MET A 1 -23.69 -4.32 -10.75
N GLU A 2 -22.95 -5.31 -11.24
CA GLU A 2 -21.84 -5.87 -10.46
C GLU A 2 -20.87 -4.74 -10.12
N PRO A 3 -20.33 -4.68 -8.88
CA PRO A 3 -19.36 -3.66 -8.52
C PRO A 3 -18.14 -3.79 -9.44
N SER A 4 -17.95 -2.80 -10.30
CA SER A 4 -16.82 -2.75 -11.23
C SER A 4 -15.66 -2.04 -10.55
N TRP A 5 -14.52 -2.74 -10.43
CA TRP A 5 -13.26 -2.12 -10.04
C TRP A 5 -12.88 -1.08 -11.08
N SER A 6 -12.97 0.20 -10.72
CA SER A 6 -12.59 1.30 -11.60
C SER A 6 -11.25 1.87 -11.17
N TYR A 7 -10.41 2.26 -12.12
CA TYR A 7 -9.10 2.84 -11.82
C TYR A 7 -8.81 4.04 -12.73
N SER A 8 -7.87 4.87 -12.28
CA SER A 8 -7.33 5.99 -13.03
C SER A 8 -5.81 6.05 -12.87
N ILE A 9 -5.13 6.57 -13.87
CA ILE A 9 -3.69 6.84 -13.79
C ILE A 9 -3.49 8.32 -13.45
N ARG A 10 -2.62 8.58 -12.48
CA ARG A 10 -2.15 9.92 -12.11
C ARG A 10 -0.63 9.96 -12.18
N PHE A 11 -0.07 11.15 -12.30
CA PHE A 11 1.37 11.38 -12.18
C PHE A 11 1.65 12.22 -10.95
N ASP A 12 2.62 11.79 -10.16
CA ASP A 12 3.15 12.56 -9.04
C ASP A 12 4.67 12.66 -9.23
N GLY A 13 5.11 13.83 -9.69
CA GLY A 13 6.45 14.02 -10.23
C GLY A 13 6.68 13.17 -11.49
N LYS A 14 7.64 12.23 -11.40
CA LYS A 14 7.97 11.29 -12.49
C LYS A 14 7.27 9.94 -12.34
N ASP A 15 6.65 9.69 -11.19
CA ASP A 15 6.10 8.38 -10.85
C ASP A 15 4.68 8.24 -11.40
N GLN A 16 4.39 7.12 -12.07
CA GLN A 16 3.05 6.76 -12.51
C GLN A 16 2.29 6.10 -11.35
N VAL A 17 1.15 6.67 -10.95
CA VAL A 17 0.34 6.22 -9.82
C VAL A 17 -0.98 5.62 -10.32
N LEU A 18 -1.18 4.33 -10.05
CA LEU A 18 -2.43 3.62 -10.30
C LEU A 18 -3.38 3.84 -9.12
N VAL A 19 -4.44 4.62 -9.32
CA VAL A 19 -5.44 4.91 -8.29
C VAL A 19 -6.70 4.10 -8.57
N VAL A 20 -7.02 3.18 -7.67
CA VAL A 20 -8.16 2.26 -7.76
C VAL A 20 -9.26 2.73 -6.82
N ASP A 21 -10.47 2.94 -7.36
CA ASP A 21 -11.64 3.31 -6.57
C ASP A 21 -12.26 2.07 -5.92
N CYS A 22 -12.15 2.00 -4.59
CA CYS A 22 -12.67 0.94 -3.75
C CYS A 22 -13.93 1.38 -2.97
N THR A 23 -14.54 2.53 -3.27
CA THR A 23 -15.69 3.02 -2.50
C THR A 23 -16.98 2.23 -2.73
N SER A 24 -17.06 1.50 -3.84
CA SER A 24 -18.26 0.76 -4.27
C SER A 24 -18.05 -0.75 -4.34
N ILE A 25 -16.90 -1.26 -3.87
CA ILE A 25 -16.63 -2.70 -3.83
C ILE A 25 -17.20 -3.33 -2.55
N ASN A 26 -17.64 -4.58 -2.64
CA ASN A 26 -18.10 -5.36 -1.48
C ASN A 26 -16.97 -6.22 -0.87
N GLU A 27 -15.72 -5.80 -1.04
CA GLU A 27 -14.52 -6.58 -0.68
C GLU A 27 -13.56 -5.70 0.10
N THR A 28 -12.73 -6.30 0.97
CA THR A 28 -11.68 -5.56 1.67
C THR A 28 -10.61 -5.06 0.67
N PRO A 29 -10.29 -3.75 0.61
CA PRO A 29 -9.25 -3.22 -0.26
C PRO A 29 -7.84 -3.51 0.31
N SER A 30 -7.46 -4.78 0.34
CA SER A 30 -6.20 -5.26 0.89
C SER A 30 -5.63 -6.39 0.04
N LEU A 31 -4.38 -6.25 -0.40
CA LEU A 31 -3.66 -7.30 -1.12
C LEU A 31 -3.41 -8.53 -0.23
N VAL A 32 -3.22 -8.29 1.07
CA VAL A 32 -2.97 -9.35 2.05
C VAL A 32 -4.24 -10.15 2.34
N GLU A 33 -5.35 -9.46 2.60
CA GLU A 33 -6.56 -10.08 3.13
C GLU A 33 -7.56 -10.50 2.04
N SER A 34 -7.57 -9.87 0.87
CA SER A 34 -8.54 -10.14 -0.19
C SER A 34 -7.87 -10.73 -1.44
N GLU A 35 -8.24 -11.98 -1.75
CA GLU A 35 -7.89 -12.65 -3.01
C GLU A 35 -8.41 -11.89 -4.23
N LYS A 36 -9.61 -11.31 -4.12
CA LYS A 36 -10.23 -10.56 -5.21
C LYS A 36 -9.54 -9.23 -5.46
N CYS A 37 -9.12 -8.53 -4.39
CA CYS A 37 -8.29 -7.34 -4.53
C CYS A 37 -6.97 -7.66 -5.23
N MET A 38 -6.27 -8.74 -4.81
CA MET A 38 -5.05 -9.19 -5.47
C MET A 38 -5.26 -9.45 -6.97
N ALA A 39 -6.31 -10.20 -7.32
CA ALA A 39 -6.61 -10.57 -8.70
C ALA A 39 -6.83 -9.34 -9.60
N GLU A 40 -7.61 -8.38 -9.12
CA GLU A 40 -7.92 -7.16 -9.88
C GLU A 40 -6.69 -6.27 -10.04
N ILE A 41 -5.89 -6.11 -8.98
CA ILE A 41 -4.66 -5.31 -9.05
C ILE A 41 -3.64 -5.95 -10.00
N LEU A 42 -3.44 -7.27 -9.95
CA LEU A 42 -2.57 -7.95 -10.89
C LEU A 42 -3.08 -7.82 -12.34
N ALA A 43 -4.39 -7.94 -12.56
CA ALA A 43 -4.98 -7.74 -13.87
C ALA A 43 -4.80 -6.31 -14.40
N MET A 44 -4.83 -5.30 -13.52
CA MET A 44 -4.53 -3.91 -13.88
C MET A 44 -3.04 -3.71 -14.19
N LEU A 45 -2.14 -4.29 -13.38
CA LEU A 45 -0.69 -4.17 -13.60
C LEU A 45 -0.21 -4.83 -14.89
N VAL A 46 -0.85 -5.92 -15.32
CA VAL A 46 -0.59 -6.53 -16.63
C VAL A 46 -0.93 -5.55 -17.77
N LYS A 47 -1.95 -4.71 -17.60
CA LYS A 47 -2.34 -3.67 -18.59
C LYS A 47 -1.47 -2.42 -18.48
N GLU A 48 -1.05 -2.07 -17.27
CA GLU A 48 -0.32 -0.83 -16.93
C GLU A 48 1.07 -1.15 -16.33
N PRO A 49 2.00 -1.73 -17.11
CA PRO A 49 3.27 -2.25 -16.59
C PRO A 49 4.22 -1.17 -16.06
N ASP A 50 4.01 0.09 -16.45
CA ASP A 50 4.86 1.23 -16.05
C ASP A 50 4.48 1.81 -14.67
N THR A 51 3.42 1.31 -14.02
CA THR A 51 2.95 1.77 -12.69
C THR A 51 4.05 1.76 -11.62
N ASP A 52 4.39 2.88 -11.00
CA ASP A 52 5.38 2.94 -9.93
C ASP A 52 4.76 2.79 -8.53
N ARG A 53 3.53 3.27 -8.35
CA ARG A 53 2.80 3.25 -7.08
C ARG A 53 1.34 2.88 -7.27
N ILE A 54 0.73 2.27 -6.27
CA ILE A 54 -0.68 1.89 -6.28
C ILE A 54 -1.38 2.48 -5.07
N ILE A 55 -2.55 3.08 -5.28
CA ILE A 55 -3.41 3.62 -4.23
C ILE A 55 -4.78 2.94 -4.33
N LEU A 56 -5.17 2.22 -3.27
CA LEU A 56 -6.52 1.72 -3.08
C LEU A 56 -7.31 2.78 -2.32
N SER A 57 -8.29 3.39 -2.98
CA SER A 57 -9.04 4.54 -2.47
C SER A 57 -10.41 4.11 -1.94
N GLU A 58 -10.58 4.01 -0.63
CA GLU A 58 -11.88 3.83 0.03
C GLU A 58 -12.16 5.00 1.01
N LEU A 59 -12.48 4.71 2.27
CA LEU A 59 -12.56 5.67 3.38
C LEU A 59 -11.16 6.19 3.77
N VAL A 60 -10.19 5.28 3.70
CA VAL A 60 -8.78 5.49 3.94
C VAL A 60 -8.07 5.06 2.67
N GLU A 61 -7.06 5.82 2.26
CA GLU A 61 -6.23 5.43 1.12
C GLU A 61 -5.14 4.48 1.61
N THR A 62 -5.05 3.33 0.95
CA THR A 62 -3.99 2.34 1.19
C THR A 62 -3.02 2.41 0.03
N GLU A 63 -1.77 2.78 0.30
CA GLU A 63 -0.72 2.99 -0.70
C GLU A 63 0.34 1.90 -0.64
N TYR A 64 0.77 1.45 -1.82
CA TYR A 64 1.89 0.55 -2.04
C TYR A 64 2.91 1.28 -2.92
N ASP A 65 4.14 1.42 -2.40
CA ASP A 65 5.21 2.17 -3.05
C ASP A 65 6.06 1.26 -3.96
N LYS A 66 7.09 1.82 -4.62
CA LYS A 66 7.95 1.12 -5.59
C LYS A 66 8.47 -0.25 -5.11
N PRO A 67 8.93 -0.44 -3.87
CA PRO A 67 9.40 -1.76 -3.42
C PRO A 67 8.29 -2.83 -3.43
N GLN A 68 7.07 -2.47 -3.03
CA GLN A 68 5.92 -3.36 -3.04
C GLN A 68 5.42 -3.61 -4.47
N VAL A 69 5.30 -2.54 -5.26
CA VAL A 69 4.87 -2.62 -6.66
C VAL A 69 5.86 -3.41 -7.52
N PHE A 70 7.14 -3.33 -7.22
CA PHE A 70 8.17 -4.17 -7.85
C PHE A 70 7.84 -5.66 -7.73
N TRP A 71 7.49 -6.15 -6.53
CA TRP A 71 7.11 -7.55 -6.33
C TRP A 71 5.81 -7.89 -7.07
N LEU A 72 4.84 -6.99 -7.11
CA LEU A 72 3.60 -7.20 -7.88
C LEU A 72 3.87 -7.26 -9.40
N LYS A 73 4.80 -6.45 -9.91
CA LYS A 73 5.23 -6.50 -11.32
C LYS A 73 5.93 -7.81 -11.66
N GLU A 74 6.76 -8.34 -10.75
CA GLU A 74 7.38 -9.66 -10.93
C GLU A 74 6.32 -10.77 -11.05
N ILE A 75 5.19 -10.66 -10.34
CA ILE A 75 4.06 -11.59 -10.46
C ILE A 75 3.27 -11.34 -11.76
N ALA A 76 2.98 -10.08 -12.08
CA ALA A 76 2.27 -9.68 -13.30
C ALA A 76 3.03 -10.15 -14.57
N GLN A 77 4.36 -10.11 -14.55
CA GLN A 77 5.17 -10.65 -15.65
C GLN A 77 5.01 -12.15 -15.81
N VAL A 78 4.95 -12.92 -14.71
CA VAL A 78 4.69 -14.37 -14.76
C VAL A 78 3.29 -14.65 -15.34
N ILE A 79 2.30 -13.82 -14.99
CA ILE A 79 0.96 -13.89 -15.59
C ILE A 79 1.05 -13.69 -17.12
N GLU A 80 1.73 -12.63 -17.58
CA GLU A 80 1.84 -12.36 -19.02
C GLU A 80 2.62 -13.45 -19.76
N ASP A 81 3.69 -13.97 -19.17
CA ASP A 81 4.52 -15.06 -19.73
C ASP A 81 3.74 -16.38 -19.84
N THR A 82 2.76 -16.60 -18.96
CA THR A 82 1.93 -17.81 -18.92
C THR A 82 0.58 -17.67 -19.63
N ARG A 83 0.19 -16.45 -20.02
CA ARG A 83 -1.09 -16.12 -20.65
C ARG A 83 -1.49 -16.98 -21.85
N TYR A 84 -0.50 -17.39 -22.65
CA TYR A 84 -0.73 -18.21 -23.85
C TYR A 84 -0.44 -19.70 -23.63
N TRP A 85 -0.14 -20.11 -22.40
CA TRP A 85 0.24 -21.47 -22.07
C TRP A 85 -0.82 -22.52 -22.45
N PRO A 86 -2.11 -22.35 -22.09
CA PRO A 86 -3.14 -23.34 -22.43
C PRO A 86 -3.35 -23.51 -23.94
N LYS A 87 -2.94 -22.52 -24.74
CA LYS A 87 -3.10 -22.49 -26.21
C LYS A 87 -1.87 -22.99 -26.98
N ARG A 88 -0.67 -23.02 -26.36
CA ARG A 88 0.62 -23.23 -27.07
C ARG A 88 1.16 -24.67 -27.06
N LYS A 89 0.77 -25.54 -26.12
CA LYS A 89 1.53 -26.81 -25.86
C LYS A 89 0.68 -28.07 -25.62
N THR A 90 -0.58 -28.06 -26.04
CA THR A 90 -1.61 -28.94 -25.47
C THR A 90 -2.48 -29.61 -26.54
N LYS A 91 -1.87 -30.05 -27.66
CA LYS A 91 -2.57 -30.92 -28.60
C LYS A 91 -2.46 -32.39 -28.16
N PRO A 92 -3.59 -33.13 -28.03
CA PRO A 92 -3.56 -34.55 -27.66
C PRO A 92 -2.65 -35.40 -28.54
N GLU A 93 -2.53 -35.02 -29.82
CA GLU A 93 -1.72 -35.66 -30.85
C GLU A 93 -0.21 -35.58 -30.55
N GLU A 94 0.27 -34.44 -30.05
CA GLU A 94 1.67 -34.22 -29.69
C GLU A 94 2.07 -35.00 -28.43
N MET A 95 1.09 -35.30 -27.57
CA MET A 95 1.26 -36.00 -26.29
C MET A 95 1.13 -37.52 -26.37
N ARG A 96 1.03 -38.08 -27.58
CA ARG A 96 0.86 -39.54 -27.83
C ARG A 96 -0.33 -40.13 -27.07
N VAL A 97 -1.39 -39.34 -26.84
CA VAL A 97 -2.60 -39.80 -26.14
C VAL A 97 -3.31 -40.85 -27.00
N LYS A 98 -3.36 -42.09 -26.52
CA LYS A 98 -4.02 -43.22 -27.22
C LYS A 98 -5.17 -43.80 -26.39
N GLY A 99 -6.34 -43.93 -27.01
CA GLY A 99 -7.53 -44.46 -26.33
C GLY A 99 -8.22 -43.47 -25.39
N GLU A 100 -9.44 -43.82 -24.98
CA GLU A 100 -10.36 -42.89 -24.31
C GLU A 100 -9.96 -42.56 -22.87
N ALA A 101 -9.39 -43.54 -22.15
CA ALA A 101 -8.91 -43.34 -20.77
C ALA A 101 -7.76 -42.31 -20.69
N CYS A 102 -6.83 -42.34 -21.65
CA CYS A 102 -5.73 -41.37 -21.70
C CYS A 102 -6.21 -39.98 -22.10
N LYS A 103 -7.24 -39.85 -22.95
CA LYS A 103 -7.85 -38.55 -23.26
C LYS A 103 -8.47 -37.91 -22.02
N LYS A 104 -9.16 -38.70 -21.20
CA LYS A 104 -9.75 -38.23 -19.94
C LYS A 104 -8.66 -37.73 -18.97
N CYS A 105 -7.64 -38.55 -18.70
CA CYS A 105 -6.52 -38.18 -17.85
C CYS A 105 -5.78 -36.92 -18.35
N TYR A 106 -5.59 -36.82 -19.67
CA TYR A 106 -5.00 -35.65 -20.29
C TYR A 106 -5.85 -34.39 -20.12
N ALA A 107 -7.17 -34.49 -20.35
CA ALA A 107 -8.09 -33.38 -20.17
C ALA A 107 -8.13 -32.89 -18.71
N GLU A 108 -8.13 -33.82 -17.75
CA GLU A 108 -8.07 -33.51 -16.31
C GLU A 108 -6.80 -32.72 -15.96
N ARG A 109 -5.62 -33.19 -16.39
CA ARG A 109 -4.34 -32.49 -16.20
C ARG A 109 -4.34 -31.09 -16.80
N LEU A 110 -4.83 -30.96 -18.02
CA LEU A 110 -4.90 -29.66 -18.69
C LEU A 110 -5.83 -28.72 -17.94
N GLN A 111 -7.00 -29.20 -17.52
CA GLN A 111 -7.94 -28.40 -16.74
C GLN A 111 -7.32 -27.95 -15.41
N THR A 112 -6.56 -28.81 -14.74
CA THR A 112 -5.83 -28.43 -13.52
C THR A 112 -4.87 -27.28 -13.79
N ILE A 113 -4.03 -27.36 -14.84
CA ILE A 113 -3.12 -26.26 -15.19
C ILE A 113 -3.90 -24.99 -15.54
N THR A 114 -4.97 -25.09 -16.34
CA THR A 114 -5.79 -23.94 -16.72
C THR A 114 -6.39 -23.26 -15.49
N ASN A 115 -6.94 -24.03 -14.54
CA ASN A 115 -7.47 -23.46 -13.29
C ASN A 115 -6.38 -22.76 -12.47
N VAL A 116 -5.17 -23.32 -12.41
CA VAL A 116 -4.05 -22.69 -11.70
C VAL A 116 -3.64 -21.38 -12.36
N LEU A 117 -3.55 -21.32 -13.69
CA LEU A 117 -3.06 -20.14 -14.40
C LEU A 117 -4.12 -19.05 -14.59
N ASP A 118 -5.36 -19.42 -14.91
CA ASP A 118 -6.43 -18.47 -15.24
C ASP A 118 -7.18 -17.97 -14.00
N ASP A 119 -7.08 -18.66 -12.85
CA ASP A 119 -7.78 -18.28 -11.61
C ASP A 119 -6.82 -18.17 -10.41
N GLN A 120 -6.19 -19.28 -10.00
CA GLN A 120 -5.39 -19.30 -8.77
C GLN A 120 -4.22 -18.31 -8.81
N LEU A 121 -3.54 -18.17 -9.95
CA LEU A 121 -2.40 -17.28 -10.11
C LEU A 121 -2.76 -15.81 -9.87
N TYR A 122 -3.98 -15.40 -10.20
CA TYR A 122 -4.45 -14.04 -9.94
C TYR A 122 -4.86 -13.86 -8.48
N LYS A 123 -5.56 -14.84 -7.91
CA LYS A 123 -6.08 -14.76 -6.53
C LYS A 123 -5.01 -14.96 -5.46
N ASP A 124 -4.17 -15.98 -5.65
CA ASP A 124 -3.09 -16.37 -4.75
C ASP A 124 -1.87 -16.90 -5.54
N PRO A 125 -1.00 -15.99 -6.00
CA PRO A 125 0.20 -16.34 -6.75
C PRO A 125 1.12 -17.36 -6.05
N VAL A 126 1.26 -17.25 -4.72
CA VAL A 126 2.09 -18.17 -3.92
C VAL A 126 1.48 -19.57 -3.91
N ALA A 127 0.17 -19.69 -3.68
CA ALA A 127 -0.51 -20.98 -3.77
C ALA A 127 -0.41 -21.58 -5.18
N ALA A 128 -0.57 -20.78 -6.24
CA ALA A 128 -0.40 -21.23 -7.61
C ALA A 128 1.01 -21.80 -7.86
N TYR A 129 2.06 -21.12 -7.38
CA TYR A 129 3.43 -21.60 -7.46
C TYR A 129 3.64 -22.93 -6.72
N ILE A 130 3.10 -23.04 -5.50
CA ILE A 130 3.17 -24.27 -4.69
C ILE A 130 2.44 -25.42 -5.41
N MET A 131 1.25 -25.17 -5.96
CA MET A 131 0.48 -26.18 -6.70
C MET A 131 1.25 -26.72 -7.91
N ILE A 132 1.89 -25.85 -8.72
CA ILE A 132 2.71 -26.30 -9.86
C ILE A 132 3.87 -27.20 -9.39
N ARG A 133 4.50 -26.87 -8.25
CA ARG A 133 5.58 -27.69 -7.69
C ARG A 133 5.10 -29.04 -7.17
N ILE A 134 3.98 -29.07 -6.46
CA ILE A 134 3.35 -30.30 -5.97
C ILE A 134 2.99 -31.20 -7.17
N LEU A 135 2.33 -30.66 -8.20
CA LEU A 135 1.98 -31.40 -9.41
C LEU A 135 3.21 -32.01 -10.09
N LEU A 136 4.31 -31.25 -10.15
CA LEU A 136 5.56 -31.72 -10.74
C LEU A 136 6.18 -32.86 -9.92
N GLU A 137 6.18 -32.76 -8.58
CA GLU A 137 6.66 -33.82 -7.69
C GLU A 137 5.79 -35.09 -7.75
N GLU A 138 4.47 -34.94 -7.74
CA GLU A 138 3.51 -36.04 -7.85
C GLU A 138 3.63 -36.78 -9.17
N GLU A 139 3.80 -36.06 -10.28
CA GLU A 139 3.97 -36.67 -11.60
C GLU A 139 5.31 -37.42 -11.71
N TYR A 140 6.40 -36.94 -11.11
CA TYR A 140 7.65 -37.73 -11.03
C TYR A 140 7.48 -39.02 -10.22
N LYS A 141 6.87 -38.93 -9.03
CA LYS A 141 6.60 -40.12 -8.19
C LYS A 141 5.71 -41.13 -8.90
N ALA A 142 4.72 -40.64 -9.65
CA ALA A 142 3.84 -41.50 -10.43
C ALA A 142 4.57 -42.11 -11.64
N LEU A 143 5.49 -41.38 -12.27
CA LEU A 143 6.33 -41.88 -13.37
C LEU A 143 7.25 -43.03 -12.89
N GLU A 144 7.82 -42.93 -11.69
CA GLU A 144 8.67 -43.99 -11.10
C GLU A 144 7.93 -45.31 -10.83
N ARG A 145 6.61 -45.23 -10.60
CA ARG A 145 5.75 -46.38 -10.27
C ARG A 145 4.98 -46.93 -11.46
N GLU A 146 5.07 -46.28 -12.61
CA GLU A 146 4.28 -46.63 -13.79
C GLU A 146 4.97 -47.74 -14.59
N GLU A 147 4.24 -48.81 -14.87
CA GLU A 147 4.74 -49.96 -15.62
C GLU A 147 4.25 -49.96 -17.08
N THR A 148 3.31 -49.07 -17.41
CA THR A 148 2.71 -49.00 -18.75
C THR A 148 3.50 -48.03 -19.65
N ASP A 149 4.18 -48.54 -20.70
CA ASP A 149 4.94 -47.76 -21.69
C ASP A 149 4.19 -46.52 -22.21
N GLN A 150 2.88 -46.68 -22.45
CA GLN A 150 2.03 -45.60 -22.93
C GLN A 150 1.83 -44.47 -21.90
N CYS A 151 1.63 -44.82 -20.63
CA CYS A 151 1.47 -43.84 -19.56
C CYS A 151 2.81 -43.18 -19.21
N LEU A 152 3.90 -43.94 -19.30
CA LEU A 152 5.27 -43.43 -19.17
C LEU A 152 5.57 -42.32 -20.19
N ASP A 153 5.27 -42.55 -21.47
CA ASP A 153 5.42 -41.55 -22.53
C ASP A 153 4.60 -40.28 -22.28
N CYS A 154 3.31 -40.45 -21.94
CA CYS A 154 2.39 -39.34 -21.69
C CYS A 154 2.82 -38.49 -20.48
N ARG A 155 3.16 -39.13 -19.36
CA ARG A 155 3.66 -38.46 -18.15
C ARG A 155 4.98 -37.75 -18.41
N SER A 156 5.92 -38.41 -19.07
CA SER A 156 7.22 -37.82 -19.43
C SER A 156 7.05 -36.57 -20.29
N TYR A 157 6.14 -36.61 -21.27
CA TYR A 157 5.81 -35.43 -22.08
C TYR A 157 5.21 -34.33 -21.22
N TYR A 158 4.21 -34.65 -20.38
CA TYR A 158 3.52 -33.69 -19.52
C TYR A 158 4.50 -32.99 -18.58
N ILE A 159 5.39 -33.73 -17.92
CA ILE A 159 6.44 -33.17 -17.08
C ILE A 159 7.35 -32.26 -17.90
N LYS A 160 7.92 -32.75 -19.00
CA LYS A 160 8.97 -32.04 -19.77
C LYS A 160 8.45 -30.80 -20.50
N ASN A 161 7.24 -30.86 -21.05
CA ASN A 161 6.70 -29.84 -21.95
C ASN A 161 5.60 -28.99 -21.30
N CYS A 162 4.96 -29.45 -20.23
CA CYS A 162 3.92 -28.72 -19.51
C CYS A 162 4.44 -28.16 -18.18
N LEU A 163 4.83 -29.02 -17.24
CA LEU A 163 5.12 -28.58 -15.87
C LEU A 163 6.53 -27.97 -15.70
N GLN A 164 7.57 -28.55 -16.30
CA GLN A 164 8.95 -28.05 -16.18
C GLN A 164 9.10 -26.62 -16.72
N PRO A 165 8.57 -26.26 -17.90
CA PRO A 165 8.73 -24.90 -18.40
C PRO A 165 7.91 -23.90 -17.58
N LEU A 166 6.71 -24.27 -17.11
CA LEU A 166 5.95 -23.45 -16.16
C LEU A 166 6.76 -23.18 -14.90
N ASN A 167 7.27 -24.24 -14.26
CA ASN A 167 8.13 -24.10 -13.09
C ASN A 167 9.36 -23.23 -13.39
N LYS A 168 9.93 -23.29 -14.60
CA LYS A 168 11.03 -22.40 -15.01
C LYS A 168 10.60 -20.93 -15.11
N ILE A 169 9.42 -20.63 -15.66
CA ILE A 169 8.88 -19.26 -15.72
C ILE A 169 8.72 -18.70 -14.31
N PHE A 170 8.08 -19.44 -13.41
CA PHE A 170 7.94 -19.02 -12.01
C PHE A 170 9.31 -18.76 -11.36
N ASN A 171 10.25 -19.70 -11.46
CA ASN A 171 11.57 -19.54 -10.83
C ASN A 171 12.47 -18.48 -11.51
N ALA A 172 12.09 -17.92 -12.65
CA ALA A 172 12.79 -16.79 -13.25
C ALA A 172 12.47 -15.47 -12.54
N SER A 173 11.29 -15.38 -11.91
CA SER A 173 10.86 -14.22 -11.13
C SER A 173 11.55 -14.19 -9.77
N LYS A 174 12.04 -13.00 -9.38
CA LYS A 174 12.68 -12.76 -8.10
C LYS A 174 11.72 -12.98 -6.93
N PHE A 175 10.43 -12.65 -7.11
CA PHE A 175 9.42 -12.88 -6.09
C PHE A 175 9.35 -14.37 -5.73
N PHE A 176 9.22 -15.25 -6.74
CA PHE A 176 9.12 -16.68 -6.48
C PHE A 176 10.45 -17.31 -6.05
N GLN A 177 11.60 -16.73 -6.41
CA GLN A 177 12.89 -17.13 -5.83
C GLN A 177 12.92 -16.89 -4.32
N GLU A 178 12.48 -15.73 -3.83
CA GLU A 178 12.35 -15.45 -2.39
C GLU A 178 11.39 -16.42 -1.69
N ILE A 179 10.22 -16.67 -2.29
CA ILE A 179 9.25 -17.65 -1.78
C ILE A 179 9.87 -19.06 -1.72
N SER A 180 10.62 -19.45 -2.74
CA SER A 180 11.23 -20.79 -2.82
C SER A 180 12.20 -21.08 -1.66
N MET A 181 12.91 -20.07 -1.17
CA MET A 181 13.83 -20.20 -0.04
C MET A 181 13.11 -20.42 1.30
N ARG A 182 11.81 -20.07 1.37
CA ARG A 182 11.00 -20.09 2.60
C ARG A 182 9.86 -21.11 2.55
N LEU A 183 9.84 -22.00 1.55
CA LEU A 183 8.76 -22.98 1.36
C LEU A 183 8.39 -23.79 2.61
N HIS A 184 9.38 -24.15 3.42
CA HIS A 184 9.20 -24.91 4.65
C HIS A 184 8.37 -24.16 5.73
N LEU A 185 8.21 -22.84 5.60
CA LEU A 185 7.43 -21.99 6.50
C LEU A 185 6.02 -21.71 5.96
N LEU A 186 5.74 -22.09 4.71
CA LEU A 186 4.48 -21.76 4.05
C LEU A 186 3.45 -22.86 4.24
N LYS A 187 2.22 -22.44 4.51
CA LYS A 187 1.04 -23.32 4.43
C LYS A 187 0.19 -22.86 3.24
N PRO A 188 -0.27 -23.78 2.37
CA PRO A 188 -0.96 -23.45 1.13
C PRO A 188 -2.23 -22.58 1.25
N GLU A 189 -2.78 -22.43 2.45
CA GLU A 189 -4.02 -21.68 2.72
C GLU A 189 -3.78 -20.43 3.59
N GLU A 190 -2.54 -20.16 4.01
CA GLU A 190 -2.22 -19.00 4.84
C GLU A 190 -1.62 -17.86 4.01
N ARG A 191 -2.41 -16.79 3.79
CA ARG A 191 -1.99 -15.56 3.09
C ARG A 191 -1.03 -14.65 3.88
N LYS A 192 -0.60 -15.06 5.08
CA LYS A 192 0.23 -14.24 5.98
C LYS A 192 1.56 -13.82 5.37
N ILE A 193 2.12 -14.64 4.48
CA ILE A 193 3.39 -14.33 3.80
C ILE A 193 3.34 -12.99 3.05
N TYR A 194 2.16 -12.62 2.54
CA TYR A 194 1.97 -11.36 1.84
C TYR A 194 2.20 -10.13 2.72
N GLN A 195 2.08 -10.23 4.05
CA GLN A 195 2.38 -9.13 4.97
C GLN A 195 3.85 -8.70 4.92
N GLU A 196 4.76 -9.63 4.62
CA GLU A 196 6.20 -9.34 4.54
C GLU A 196 6.57 -8.60 3.25
N PHE A 197 5.85 -8.89 2.15
CA PHE A 197 6.13 -8.30 0.82
C PHE A 197 5.31 -7.05 0.53
N PHE A 198 4.12 -6.96 1.10
CA PHE A 198 3.15 -5.89 0.86
C PHE A 198 2.73 -5.19 2.15
N PRO A 199 3.67 -4.67 2.97
CA PRO A 199 3.29 -3.77 4.05
C PRO A 199 2.68 -2.52 3.41
N SER A 200 1.45 -2.20 3.79
CA SER A 200 0.73 -1.07 3.25
C SER A 200 0.93 0.19 4.09
N LEU A 201 0.93 1.34 3.43
CA LEU A 201 0.82 2.64 4.07
C LEU A 201 -0.65 3.06 4.06
N SER A 202 -1.23 3.38 5.22
CA SER A 202 -2.59 3.93 5.26
C SER A 202 -2.51 5.44 5.47
N ARG A 203 -3.36 6.20 4.76
CA ARG A 203 -3.55 7.62 5.01
C ARG A 203 -5.03 7.99 5.02
N PRO A 204 -5.50 8.75 6.03
CA PRO A 204 -6.76 9.45 5.93
C PRO A 204 -6.79 10.32 4.68
N TYR A 205 -7.92 10.34 3.96
CA TYR A 205 -8.03 11.15 2.74
C TYR A 205 -7.67 12.62 2.97
N PHE A 206 -7.94 13.16 4.18
CA PHE A 206 -7.62 14.53 4.56
C PHE A 206 -6.14 14.82 4.87
N SER A 207 -5.30 13.80 5.04
CA SER A 207 -3.86 13.92 5.25
C SER A 207 -3.11 13.58 3.97
N THR A 208 -2.19 14.44 3.55
CA THR A 208 -1.25 14.15 2.46
C THR A 208 -0.04 13.36 2.94
N SER A 209 0.32 13.49 4.22
CA SER A 209 1.40 12.71 4.84
C SER A 209 0.98 11.26 5.06
N ARG A 210 1.90 10.33 4.80
CA ARG A 210 1.72 8.87 4.92
C ARG A 210 2.33 8.40 6.24
N ILE A 211 1.63 7.57 7.00
CA ILE A 211 2.17 7.00 8.25
C ILE A 211 2.14 5.48 8.14
N LEU A 212 3.31 4.86 8.37
CA LEU A 212 3.41 3.41 8.46
C LEU A 212 2.83 2.95 9.82
N GLN A 213 1.67 2.31 9.77
CA GLN A 213 0.99 1.79 10.97
C GLN A 213 1.51 0.42 11.40
N THR A 214 2.07 -0.35 10.47
CA THR A 214 2.60 -1.68 10.77
C THR A 214 3.89 -1.52 11.56
N ARG A 215 3.89 -2.03 12.79
CA ARG A 215 5.10 -2.12 13.61
C ARG A 215 6.08 -3.12 12.95
N PRO A 216 7.33 -2.73 12.67
CA PRO A 216 8.33 -3.66 12.18
C PRO A 216 8.53 -4.84 13.13
N THR A 217 8.78 -6.02 12.58
CA THR A 217 9.19 -7.19 13.36
C THR A 217 10.65 -7.00 13.82
N ASN A 218 11.00 -7.51 15.01
CA ASN A 218 12.35 -7.41 15.62
C ASN A 218 12.74 -6.04 16.21
N LEU A 219 11.81 -5.38 16.88
CA LEU A 219 12.06 -4.18 17.67
C LEU A 219 11.88 -4.44 19.17
N ASP A 220 12.74 -3.84 19.99
CA ASP A 220 12.56 -3.80 21.45
C ASP A 220 12.00 -2.43 21.85
N LEU A 221 10.87 -2.42 22.55
CA LEU A 221 10.24 -1.21 23.05
C LEU A 221 11.05 -0.64 24.22
N LEU A 222 11.47 0.61 24.10
CA LEU A 222 12.22 1.31 25.14
C LEU A 222 11.34 2.24 25.96
N GLN A 223 10.46 3.00 25.31
CA GLN A 223 9.66 4.02 25.98
C GLN A 223 8.29 4.21 25.32
N ARG A 224 7.30 4.61 26.12
CA ARG A 224 6.00 5.11 25.67
C ARG A 224 5.68 6.42 26.36
N TYR A 225 5.13 7.37 25.62
CA TYR A 225 4.59 8.61 26.15
C TYR A 225 3.56 9.21 25.19
N GLN A 226 3.00 10.35 25.56
CA GLN A 226 1.96 11.03 24.79
C GLN A 226 2.39 12.46 24.49
N VAL A 227 2.15 12.90 23.26
CA VAL A 227 2.42 14.27 22.79
C VAL A 227 1.12 14.83 22.24
N GLY A 228 0.52 15.77 22.97
CA GLY A 228 -0.84 16.21 22.69
C GLY A 228 -1.81 15.03 22.71
N ASP A 229 -2.44 14.77 21.57
CA ASP A 229 -3.38 13.65 21.42
C ASP A 229 -2.72 12.39 20.81
N ALA A 230 -1.45 12.46 20.39
CA ALA A 230 -0.74 11.37 19.72
C ALA A 230 0.05 10.49 20.71
N LYS A 231 0.04 9.17 20.49
CA LYS A 231 0.87 8.22 21.23
C LYS A 231 2.23 8.11 20.56
N VAL A 232 3.29 8.12 21.35
CA VAL A 232 4.67 7.95 20.88
C VAL A 232 5.29 6.74 21.55
N GLU A 233 5.90 5.89 20.74
CA GLU A 233 6.64 4.70 21.17
C GLU A 233 8.07 4.78 20.60
N ILE A 234 9.08 4.61 21.46
CA ILE A 234 10.48 4.55 21.03
C ILE A 234 10.93 3.10 21.02
N TYR A 235 11.54 2.70 19.92
CA TYR A 235 12.03 1.35 19.70
C TYR A 235 13.52 1.32 19.35
N GLN A 236 14.19 0.24 19.74
CA GLN A 236 15.53 -0.09 19.28
C GLN A 236 15.47 -1.26 18.29
N HIS A 237 16.18 -1.12 17.16
CA HIS A 237 16.39 -2.25 16.26
C HIS A 237 17.33 -3.28 16.89
N LYS A 238 16.96 -4.57 16.84
CA LYS A 238 17.83 -5.66 17.32
C LYS A 238 19.12 -5.82 16.51
N THR A 239 19.13 -5.34 15.27
CA THR A 239 20.21 -5.56 14.30
C THR A 239 20.85 -4.28 13.79
N LYS A 240 20.28 -3.11 14.10
CA LYS A 240 20.76 -1.80 13.66
C LYS A 240 20.93 -0.88 14.87
N PRO A 241 21.92 0.03 14.84
CA PRO A 241 22.11 1.00 15.92
C PRO A 241 21.02 2.09 15.94
N GLU A 242 20.26 2.25 14.86
CA GLU A 242 19.21 3.26 14.73
C GLU A 242 18.02 2.98 15.65
N PHE A 243 17.47 4.05 16.23
CA PHE A 243 16.20 4.01 16.94
C PHE A 243 15.04 4.37 16.01
N LEU A 244 13.86 3.84 16.31
CA LEU A 244 12.62 4.16 15.63
C LEU A 244 11.73 4.97 16.58
N TYR A 245 11.42 6.20 16.18
CA TYR A 245 10.39 7.03 16.76
C TYR A 245 9.06 6.71 16.08
N PHE A 246 8.22 5.93 16.75
CA PHE A 246 6.96 5.47 16.20
C PHE A 246 5.81 6.32 16.75
N ILE A 247 5.16 7.10 15.89
CA ILE A 247 4.03 7.93 16.26
C ILE A 247 2.72 7.31 15.79
N LEU A 248 1.70 7.37 16.66
CA LEU A 248 0.33 7.02 16.34
C LEU A 248 -0.57 8.23 16.65
N PRO A 249 -0.86 9.07 15.65
CA PRO A 249 -1.73 10.23 15.85
C PRO A 249 -3.18 9.81 16.04
N ALA A 250 -3.91 10.54 16.89
CA ALA A 250 -5.31 10.21 17.20
C ALA A 250 -6.24 10.24 15.98
N GLU A 251 -5.91 11.02 14.94
CA GLU A 251 -6.67 11.03 13.69
C GLU A 251 -6.62 9.72 12.88
N TYR A 252 -5.69 8.82 13.21
CA TYR A 252 -5.66 7.46 12.65
C TYR A 252 -6.49 6.47 13.47
N GLU A 253 -6.99 6.88 14.64
CA GLU A 253 -7.94 6.12 15.48
C GLU A 253 -9.40 6.59 15.28
N LEU A 254 -9.67 7.43 14.27
CA LEU A 254 -11.03 7.90 13.98
C LEU A 254 -11.97 6.75 13.62
N THR A 255 -13.22 6.85 14.06
CA THR A 255 -14.28 5.94 13.64
C THR A 255 -14.71 6.20 12.19
N ASN A 256 -15.31 5.23 11.51
CA ASN A 256 -15.82 5.40 10.14
C ASN A 256 -16.76 6.61 10.02
N LYS A 257 -17.65 6.80 11.01
CA LYS A 257 -18.54 7.97 11.11
C LYS A 257 -17.75 9.29 11.10
N GLN A 258 -16.71 9.37 11.93
CA GLN A 258 -15.85 10.55 12.02
C GLN A 258 -15.06 10.80 10.72
N PHE A 259 -14.58 9.74 10.06
CA PHE A 259 -13.93 9.82 8.75
C PHE A 259 -14.86 10.39 7.66
N TYR A 260 -16.11 9.93 7.59
CA TYR A 260 -17.07 10.48 6.63
C TYR A 260 -17.28 11.98 6.84
N ILE A 261 -17.50 12.39 8.10
CA ILE A 261 -17.77 13.79 8.44
C ILE A 261 -16.57 14.68 8.08
N ILE A 262 -15.35 14.30 8.44
CA ILE A 262 -14.17 15.14 8.19
C ILE A 262 -13.82 15.22 6.69
N ASN A 263 -14.00 14.13 5.94
CA ASN A 263 -13.79 14.12 4.49
C ASN A 263 -14.79 15.03 3.78
N GLU A 264 -16.05 14.96 4.18
CA GLU A 264 -17.12 15.83 3.69
C GLU A 264 -16.90 17.30 4.08
N ALA A 265 -16.44 17.56 5.30
CA ALA A 265 -16.05 18.89 5.75
C ALA A 265 -14.89 19.47 4.91
N ARG A 266 -13.87 18.65 4.61
CA ARG A 266 -12.74 19.05 3.75
C ARG A 266 -13.18 19.38 2.34
N LYS A 267 -14.03 18.55 1.71
CA LYS A 267 -14.56 18.82 0.36
C LYS A 267 -15.29 20.16 0.30
N ARG A 268 -16.06 20.50 1.34
CA ARG A 268 -16.71 21.81 1.45
C ARG A 268 -15.68 22.93 1.60
N LEU A 269 -14.69 22.75 2.47
CA LEU A 269 -13.63 23.73 2.72
C LEU A 269 -12.85 24.08 1.44
N LEU A 270 -12.53 23.09 0.59
CA LEU A 270 -11.84 23.29 -0.68
C LEU A 270 -12.62 24.12 -1.71
N ARG A 271 -13.94 24.29 -1.52
CA ARG A 271 -14.79 25.13 -2.39
C ARG A 271 -14.85 26.59 -1.93
N ILE A 272 -14.28 26.91 -0.77
CA ILE A 272 -14.31 28.25 -0.20
C ILE A 272 -13.11 29.03 -0.72
N ASP A 273 -13.38 30.12 -1.42
CA ASP A 273 -12.34 31.07 -1.83
C ASP A 273 -12.02 32.05 -0.68
N PRO A 274 -10.79 32.05 -0.13
CA PRO A 274 -10.39 32.94 0.96
C PRO A 274 -10.07 34.36 0.46
N THR A 275 -10.95 34.99 -0.32
CA THR A 275 -10.76 36.34 -0.91
C THR A 275 -10.64 37.49 0.09
N LYS A 276 -10.88 37.25 1.38
CA LYS A 276 -10.95 38.30 2.43
C LYS A 276 -10.00 38.11 3.60
N ILE A 277 -9.00 37.23 3.48
CA ILE A 277 -8.07 36.95 4.58
C ILE A 277 -6.75 37.65 4.33
N ASP A 278 -6.34 38.47 5.29
CA ASP A 278 -4.96 38.95 5.38
C ASP A 278 -4.13 37.84 6.04
N PHE A 279 -3.25 37.22 5.25
CA PHE A 279 -2.42 36.09 5.68
C PHE A 279 -1.19 36.51 6.49
N THR A 280 -0.97 37.82 6.70
CA THR A 280 0.16 38.31 7.49
C THR A 280 -0.07 38.26 9.00
N ASP A 281 -1.33 38.33 9.45
CA ASP A 281 -1.71 38.21 10.86
C ASP A 281 -2.00 36.75 11.23
N THR A 282 -0.99 36.07 11.77
CA THR A 282 -1.06 34.65 12.13
C THR A 282 -2.20 34.34 13.12
N GLU A 283 -2.48 35.24 14.08
CA GLU A 283 -3.53 35.01 15.08
C GLU A 283 -4.92 35.09 14.45
N ARG A 284 -5.15 36.05 13.53
CA ARG A 284 -6.40 36.15 12.76
C ARG A 284 -6.61 34.96 11.85
N VAL A 285 -5.55 34.49 11.18
CA VAL A 285 -5.59 33.31 10.32
C VAL A 285 -6.02 32.09 11.13
N ILE A 286 -5.38 31.84 12.28
CA ILE A 286 -5.72 30.71 13.16
C ILE A 286 -7.19 30.81 13.61
N LYS A 287 -7.62 31.97 14.15
CA LYS A 287 -9.02 32.16 14.60
C LYS A 287 -10.03 31.95 13.46
N TYR A 288 -9.72 32.43 12.25
CA TYR A 288 -10.55 32.22 11.08
C TYR A 288 -10.67 30.73 10.74
N PHE A 289 -9.55 30.02 10.63
CA PHE A 289 -9.54 28.61 10.25
C PHE A 289 -10.20 27.72 11.32
N THR A 290 -10.03 28.01 12.60
CA THR A 290 -10.75 27.31 13.67
C THR A 290 -12.25 27.46 13.53
N ARG A 291 -12.74 28.69 13.28
CA ARG A 291 -14.18 28.94 13.10
C ARG A 291 -14.74 28.27 11.85
N ILE A 292 -14.03 28.34 10.73
CA ILE A 292 -14.52 27.78 9.48
C ILE A 292 -14.49 26.25 9.50
N CYS A 293 -13.44 25.63 10.03
CA CYS A 293 -13.35 24.18 10.16
C CYS A 293 -14.48 23.65 11.05
N ARG A 294 -14.75 24.32 12.19
CA ARG A 294 -15.87 23.98 13.06
C ARG A 294 -17.21 24.02 12.33
N ARG A 295 -17.46 25.09 11.57
CA ARG A 295 -18.67 25.20 10.72
C ARG A 295 -18.76 24.07 9.70
N MET A 296 -17.67 23.78 8.97
CA MET A 296 -17.66 22.72 7.95
C MET A 296 -17.93 21.35 8.53
N VAL A 297 -17.37 21.02 9.70
CA VAL A 297 -17.63 19.77 10.41
C VAL A 297 -19.09 19.67 10.84
N THR A 298 -19.66 20.74 11.41
CA THR A 298 -21.06 20.77 11.79
C THR A 298 -21.99 20.57 10.59
N GLU A 299 -21.80 21.35 9.51
CA GLU A 299 -22.60 21.22 8.28
C GLU A 299 -22.48 19.83 7.65
N ALA A 300 -21.26 19.27 7.57
CA ALA A 300 -21.05 17.92 7.06
C ALA A 300 -21.77 16.86 7.89
N SER A 301 -21.75 16.97 9.22
CA SER A 301 -22.45 16.05 10.12
C SER A 301 -23.97 16.10 9.93
N THR A 302 -24.53 17.30 9.72
CA THR A 302 -25.97 17.50 9.47
C THR A 302 -26.38 16.89 8.13
N ASP A 303 -25.64 17.17 7.06
CA ASP A 303 -25.97 16.69 5.72
C ASP A 303 -25.87 15.17 5.60
N LEU A 304 -24.93 14.55 6.32
CA LEU A 304 -24.79 13.10 6.37
C LEU A 304 -25.81 12.42 7.31
N GLY A 305 -26.60 13.19 8.07
CA GLY A 305 -27.51 12.66 9.08
C GLY A 305 -26.79 11.98 10.25
N MET A 306 -25.52 12.32 10.50
CA MET A 306 -24.68 11.71 11.53
C MET A 306 -24.53 12.68 12.71
N SER A 307 -25.35 12.52 13.75
CA SER A 307 -25.28 13.39 14.94
C SER A 307 -23.97 13.21 15.69
N ILE A 308 -23.25 14.30 15.95
CA ILE A 308 -22.03 14.34 16.77
C ILE A 308 -22.20 15.38 17.88
N ASP A 309 -21.57 15.15 19.03
CA ASP A 309 -21.62 16.12 20.12
C ASP A 309 -20.63 17.29 19.94
N ILE A 310 -20.65 18.24 20.87
CA ILE A 310 -19.80 19.44 20.81
C ILE A 310 -18.30 19.11 20.93
N GLU A 311 -17.95 18.05 21.66
CA GLU A 311 -16.57 17.61 21.87
C GLU A 311 -16.03 16.96 20.60
N GLU A 312 -16.82 16.09 19.97
CA GLU A 312 -16.53 15.50 18.66
C GLU A 312 -16.39 16.58 17.57
N VAL A 313 -17.25 17.60 17.56
CA VAL A 313 -17.12 18.74 16.63
C VAL A 313 -15.79 19.48 16.84
N ASN A 314 -15.43 19.76 18.10
CA ASN A 314 -14.17 20.44 18.41
C ASN A 314 -12.96 19.57 18.04
N TYR A 315 -13.03 18.27 18.32
CA TYR A 315 -11.99 17.30 17.99
C TYR A 315 -11.75 17.18 16.48
N LEU A 316 -12.81 16.93 15.69
CA LEU A 316 -12.73 16.82 14.24
C LEU A 316 -12.28 18.15 13.58
N SER A 317 -12.75 19.28 14.10
CA SER A 317 -12.35 20.59 13.57
C SER A 317 -10.89 20.93 13.85
N LYS A 318 -10.33 20.51 14.99
CA LYS A 318 -8.90 20.61 15.31
C LYS A 318 -8.07 19.78 14.32
N ILE A 319 -8.48 18.55 14.03
CA ILE A 319 -7.82 17.70 13.02
C ILE A 319 -7.87 18.36 11.64
N LEU A 320 -9.04 18.83 11.20
CA LEU A 320 -9.19 19.48 9.90
C LEU A 320 -8.33 20.75 9.79
N ALA A 321 -8.27 21.56 10.84
CA ALA A 321 -7.44 22.76 10.89
C ALA A 321 -5.94 22.43 10.81
N LYS A 322 -5.49 21.40 11.55
CA LYS A 322 -4.09 20.90 11.54
C LYS A 322 -3.61 20.56 10.13
N TYR A 323 -4.44 19.89 9.33
CA TYR A 323 -4.09 19.49 7.95
C TYR A 323 -4.42 20.52 6.87
N THR A 324 -5.21 21.55 7.18
CA THR A 324 -5.53 22.61 6.21
C THR A 324 -4.63 23.83 6.37
N ALA A 325 -4.59 24.40 7.58
CA ALA A 325 -3.88 25.64 7.87
C ALA A 325 -2.64 25.44 8.77
N GLY A 326 -2.61 24.34 9.51
CA GLY A 326 -1.48 23.93 10.35
C GLY A 326 -0.34 23.30 9.55
N MET A 327 0.55 22.63 10.26
CA MET A 327 1.73 21.96 9.71
C MET A 327 1.51 20.45 9.56
N GLY A 328 0.26 19.99 9.53
CA GLY A 328 -0.10 18.59 9.39
C GLY A 328 0.51 17.74 10.51
N ILE A 329 1.08 16.60 10.15
CA ILE A 329 1.71 15.69 11.11
C ILE A 329 2.96 16.28 11.76
N THR A 330 3.70 17.17 11.06
CA THR A 330 4.93 17.76 11.58
C THR A 330 4.66 18.65 12.80
N GLU A 331 3.46 19.20 12.91
CA GLU A 331 3.02 19.95 14.09
C GLU A 331 3.11 19.12 15.37
N VAL A 332 2.85 17.81 15.29
CA VAL A 332 2.93 16.91 16.45
C VAL A 332 4.37 16.66 16.86
N LEU A 333 5.30 16.59 15.90
CA LEU A 333 6.73 16.46 16.20
C LEU A 333 7.28 17.73 16.86
N LEU A 334 6.86 18.90 16.36
CA LEU A 334 7.26 20.19 16.92
C LEU A 334 6.67 20.45 18.31
N GLN A 335 5.57 19.78 18.68
CA GLN A 335 4.98 19.83 20.02
C GLN A 335 5.70 18.93 21.03
N ASP A 336 6.53 17.99 20.57
CA ASP A 336 7.27 17.12 21.47
C ASP A 336 8.52 17.82 22.01
N GLU A 337 8.51 18.16 23.30
CA GLU A 337 9.65 18.80 23.96
C GLU A 337 10.93 17.95 23.93
N LYS A 338 10.81 16.64 23.70
CA LYS A 338 11.96 15.74 23.55
C LYS A 338 12.56 15.75 22.15
N VAL A 339 11.86 16.28 21.16
CA VAL A 339 12.39 16.46 19.80
C VAL A 339 13.14 17.78 19.74
N THR A 340 14.37 17.73 19.25
CA THR A 340 15.27 18.89 19.15
C THR A 340 15.44 19.35 17.71
N ASP A 341 15.56 18.39 16.78
CA ASP A 341 15.69 18.66 15.35
C ASP A 341 14.75 17.76 14.55
N VAL A 342 14.29 18.27 13.40
CA VAL A 342 13.47 17.56 12.42
C VAL A 342 14.11 17.71 11.04
N TYR A 343 14.39 16.60 10.37
CA TYR A 343 15.00 16.58 9.03
C TYR A 343 14.07 15.91 8.02
N ILE A 344 13.94 16.58 6.86
CA ILE A 344 13.22 16.06 5.69
C ILE A 344 14.25 15.90 4.58
N ASN A 345 14.63 14.66 4.31
CA ASN A 345 15.66 14.34 3.32
C ASN A 345 15.04 14.02 1.95
N SER A 346 15.74 14.38 0.89
CA SER A 346 15.37 13.96 -0.47
C SER A 346 15.97 12.59 -0.81
N PRO A 347 15.29 11.74 -1.61
CA PRO A 347 13.93 11.91 -2.13
C PRO A 347 12.84 11.83 -1.05
N ILE A 348 11.93 12.82 -1.03
CA ILE A 348 10.95 13.04 0.05
C ILE A 348 9.98 11.87 0.20
N SER A 349 9.58 11.25 -0.92
CA SER A 349 8.63 10.15 -0.90
C SER A 349 9.22 8.81 -0.45
N GLU A 350 10.53 8.62 -0.54
CA GLU A 350 11.15 7.32 -0.26
C GLU A 350 11.78 7.26 1.14
N ASN A 351 12.12 8.42 1.71
CA ASN A 351 12.76 8.51 3.01
C ASN A 351 11.75 8.85 4.11
N PRO A 352 11.87 8.23 5.30
CA PRO A 352 11.13 8.70 6.45
C PRO A 352 11.61 10.09 6.86
N LEU A 353 10.77 10.80 7.61
CA LEU A 353 11.20 11.96 8.35
C LEU A 353 12.14 11.51 9.47
N TYR A 354 13.26 12.21 9.67
CA TYR A 354 14.21 11.94 10.75
C TYR A 354 14.09 13.00 11.83
N ILE A 355 14.35 12.61 13.07
CA ILE A 355 14.38 13.53 14.20
C ILE A 355 15.63 13.32 15.04
N VAL A 356 15.97 14.31 15.86
CA VAL A 356 16.90 14.13 16.99
C VAL A 356 16.09 14.18 18.28
N HIS A 357 16.02 13.04 18.96
CA HIS A 357 15.38 12.89 20.26
C HIS A 357 16.40 13.10 21.38
N ARG A 358 16.07 13.93 22.37
CA ARG A 358 16.94 14.32 23.50
C ARG A 358 17.60 13.14 24.21
N ASP A 359 16.84 12.07 24.44
CA ASP A 359 17.30 10.90 25.20
C ASP A 359 17.93 9.79 24.32
N TYR A 360 17.64 9.76 23.01
CA TYR A 360 17.95 8.62 22.14
C TYR A 360 18.78 9.00 20.89
N GLY A 361 19.08 10.27 20.68
CA GLY A 361 19.82 10.76 19.52
C GLY A 361 18.99 10.71 18.24
N GLU A 362 19.64 10.41 17.12
CA GLU A 362 18.99 10.33 15.81
C GLU A 362 18.02 9.15 15.74
N CYS A 363 16.77 9.44 15.37
CA CYS A 363 15.73 8.43 15.16
C CYS A 363 15.13 8.59 13.75
N ALA A 364 14.93 7.45 13.07
CA ALA A 364 14.00 7.40 11.96
C ALA A 364 12.56 7.45 12.51
N THR A 365 11.62 8.03 11.76
CA THR A 365 10.19 7.98 12.12
C THR A 365 9.42 7.02 11.22
N ASN A 366 8.17 6.72 11.58
CA ASN A 366 7.22 6.04 10.71
C ASN A 366 6.42 7.01 9.80
N ILE A 367 6.85 8.27 9.67
CA ILE A 367 6.19 9.30 8.85
C ILE A 367 6.93 9.46 7.53
N TYR A 368 6.18 9.43 6.43
CA TYR A 368 6.66 9.68 5.07
C TYR A 368 5.88 10.84 4.47
N LEU A 369 6.57 11.93 4.17
CA LEU A 369 5.96 13.08 3.53
C LEU A 369 5.83 12.85 2.02
N THR A 370 4.94 13.61 1.39
CA THR A 370 4.83 13.73 -0.06
C THR A 370 5.47 15.03 -0.53
N GLN A 371 5.77 15.14 -1.82
CA GLN A 371 6.25 16.38 -2.41
C GLN A 371 5.29 17.55 -2.12
N GLY A 372 3.98 17.31 -2.24
CA GLY A 372 2.94 18.29 -1.93
C GLY A 372 2.91 18.73 -0.46
N ASP A 373 3.25 17.86 0.50
CA ASP A 373 3.39 18.24 1.91
C ASP A 373 4.48 19.29 2.09
N VAL A 374 5.65 19.03 1.51
CA VAL A 374 6.82 19.91 1.62
C VAL A 374 6.57 21.23 0.90
N GLU A 375 5.99 21.21 -0.31
CA GLU A 375 5.60 22.42 -1.03
C GLU A 375 4.56 23.26 -0.26
N SER A 376 3.61 22.60 0.42
CA SER A 376 2.63 23.27 1.27
C SER A 376 3.28 23.90 2.51
N LEU A 377 4.23 23.20 3.15
CA LEU A 377 5.02 23.74 4.27
C LEU A 377 5.85 24.95 3.83
N ILE A 378 6.59 24.83 2.74
CA ILE A 378 7.39 25.93 2.15
C ILE A 378 6.50 27.13 1.83
N SER A 379 5.36 26.91 1.18
CA SER A 379 4.42 28.00 0.83
C SER A 379 3.93 28.74 2.07
N ARG A 380 3.65 28.01 3.16
CA ARG A 380 3.26 28.60 4.46
C ARG A 380 4.41 29.35 5.12
N PHE A 381 5.62 28.81 5.10
CA PHE A 381 6.81 29.49 5.63
C PHE A 381 7.14 30.76 4.85
N ARG A 382 6.96 30.77 3.52
CA ARG A 382 7.06 31.97 2.69
C ARG A 382 6.04 33.02 3.10
N ALA A 383 4.78 32.62 3.22
CA ALA A 383 3.69 33.54 3.59
C ALA A 383 3.91 34.16 4.99
N ARG A 384 4.42 33.38 5.95
CA ARG A 384 4.71 33.84 7.32
C ARG A 384 5.97 34.68 7.44
N SER A 385 7.06 34.26 6.79
CA SER A 385 8.36 34.96 6.88
C SER A 385 8.37 36.28 6.11
N GLY A 386 7.50 36.43 5.11
CA GLY A 386 7.56 37.54 4.15
C GLY A 386 8.84 37.55 3.31
N ARG A 387 9.66 36.49 3.38
CA ARG A 387 10.96 36.39 2.70
C ARG A 387 10.82 35.66 1.36
N PRO A 388 11.59 36.06 0.33
CA PRO A 388 11.62 35.34 -0.93
C PRO A 388 12.34 34.01 -0.74
N PHE A 389 11.66 32.92 -1.09
CA PHE A 389 12.27 31.60 -1.30
C PHE A 389 11.91 31.14 -2.71
N SER A 390 12.90 30.85 -3.52
CA SER A 390 12.68 30.50 -4.93
C SER A 390 13.87 29.68 -5.42
N GLU A 391 13.83 29.17 -6.64
CA GLU A 391 15.02 28.54 -7.24
C GLU A 391 16.24 29.48 -7.24
N ALA A 392 16.01 30.80 -7.37
CA ALA A 392 17.07 31.82 -7.32
C ALA A 392 17.55 32.13 -5.89
N VAL A 393 16.75 31.82 -4.86
CA VAL A 393 17.08 32.01 -3.44
C VAL A 393 16.65 30.75 -2.68
N PRO A 394 17.47 29.69 -2.73
CA PRO A 394 17.08 28.35 -2.29
C PRO A 394 17.25 28.12 -0.78
N ILE A 395 17.56 29.17 -0.03
CA ILE A 395 17.77 29.11 1.42
C ILE A 395 16.77 30.06 2.08
N MET A 396 16.07 29.57 3.10
CA MET A 396 15.18 30.36 3.93
C MET A 396 15.43 30.03 5.40
N ASP A 397 15.79 31.06 6.16
CA ASP A 397 15.83 30.98 7.62
C ASP A 397 14.59 31.68 8.18
N LEU A 398 13.87 31.01 9.08
CA LEU A 398 12.71 31.53 9.78
C LEU A 398 12.67 31.05 11.24
N GLU A 399 12.00 31.82 12.09
CA GLU A 399 11.58 31.39 13.42
C GLU A 399 10.09 31.08 13.39
N ILE A 400 9.71 29.93 13.95
CA ILE A 400 8.33 29.51 14.09
C ILE A 400 7.87 29.90 15.51
N PRO A 401 6.66 30.47 15.71
CA PRO A 401 6.17 30.92 17.00
C PRO A 401 6.01 29.84 18.06
#